data_AF-A0A0U5AYE0-F1
#
_entry.id   AF-A0A0U5AYE0-F1
#
_cell.length_a   1.000
_cell.length_b   1.000
_cell.length_c   1.000
_cell.angle_alpha   90.00
_cell.angle_beta   90.00
_cell.angle_gamma   90.00
#
_symmetry.space_group_name_H-M   'P 1'
#
loop_
_entity.id
_entity.type
_entity.pdbx_description
1 polymer ?
#
loop_
_entity_poly.entity_id
_entity_poly.type
_entity_poly.pdbx_seq_one_letter_code
_entity_poly.pdbx_strand_id
1 'polypeptide(L)'
;MGNGGIVSSIKAFIQGRPLLTLLILVGLLVAFVYINVEVLHFTSNPQFCAKCHPKEGTGPLAEVYTWGKNIHSQNNVACLDCHGEPGFFNYMQAKLKGLKDTFNFAFKGQKHMLEILHKAFNDPVYASKVVSMESCLFCHTDYYNQKIRASRMMTLAGITFRTLDTVKNPAFRTSKNMIDIMTDPVRRNPDIDPKHASHIKAGINCVFCHRRVAHGGEFINLASANICEGETVCSNCHIKNKETIQMRDIILSKAGNPAKFSHNFHVQMFECNTCHPSLFKMKAGTSNITFDTHKKDQYCFMCHGEGKSANFNCETCHQGG
;
A
#
# COMPACT_ATOMS: atom_id res chain seq x y z
N MET A 1 24.29 -67.29 11.15
CA MET A 1 22.97 -66.67 10.90
C MET A 1 22.83 -65.44 11.80
N GLY A 2 23.39 -64.30 11.39
CA GLY A 2 23.43 -63.10 12.22
C GLY A 2 22.97 -61.90 11.40
N ASN A 3 21.69 -61.56 11.51
CA ASN A 3 21.14 -60.29 11.02
C ASN A 3 19.84 -59.95 11.77
N GLY A 4 19.84 -60.16 13.09
CA GLY A 4 18.89 -59.53 14.01
C GLY A 4 19.24 -58.05 14.16
N GLY A 5 19.26 -57.34 13.03
CA GLY A 5 19.67 -55.94 12.94
C GLY A 5 18.71 -55.03 13.68
N ILE A 6 19.12 -53.77 13.82
CA ILE A 6 18.43 -52.63 14.44
C ILE A 6 16.90 -52.66 14.29
N VAL A 7 16.38 -53.11 13.14
CA VAL A 7 14.94 -53.28 12.84
C VAL A 7 14.23 -54.23 13.82
N SER A 8 14.84 -55.36 14.19
CA SER A 8 14.26 -56.33 15.13
C SER A 8 14.16 -55.77 16.54
N SER A 9 15.18 -55.04 16.99
CA SER A 9 15.20 -54.36 18.28
C SER A 9 14.18 -53.22 18.36
N ILE A 10 14.02 -52.46 17.27
CA ILE A 10 12.98 -51.42 17.17
C ILE A 10 11.60 -52.06 17.24
N LYS A 11 11.35 -53.15 16.50
CA LYS A 11 10.05 -53.84 16.52
C LYS A 11 9.70 -54.36 17.92
N ALA A 12 10.67 -54.95 18.63
CA ALA A 12 10.50 -55.40 20.01
C ALA A 12 10.21 -54.23 20.97
N PHE A 13 10.89 -53.09 20.80
CA PHE A 13 10.63 -51.88 21.59
C PHE A 13 9.23 -51.31 21.38
N ILE A 14 8.78 -51.23 20.11
CA ILE A 14 7.44 -50.74 19.75
C ILE A 14 6.35 -51.64 20.33
N GLN A 15 6.50 -52.95 20.21
CA GLN A 15 5.54 -53.93 20.73
C GLN A 15 5.53 -53.97 22.26
N GLY A 16 6.69 -53.82 22.90
CA GLY A 16 6.81 -53.84 24.36
C GLY A 16 6.40 -52.56 25.07
N ARG A 17 6.41 -51.41 24.38
CA ARG A 17 6.10 -50.09 24.98
C ARG A 17 5.31 -49.17 24.04
N PRO A 18 4.11 -49.57 23.57
CA PRO A 18 3.38 -48.85 22.53
C PRO A 18 3.03 -47.39 22.92
N LEU A 19 2.67 -47.15 24.18
CA LEU A 19 2.39 -45.79 24.67
C LEU A 19 3.64 -44.90 24.66
N LEU A 20 4.79 -45.43 25.10
CA LEU A 20 6.06 -44.69 25.09
C LEU A 20 6.50 -44.40 23.65
N THR A 21 6.35 -45.36 22.73
CA THR A 21 6.61 -45.15 21.31
C THR A 21 5.71 -44.05 20.74
N LEU A 22 4.41 -44.07 21.03
CA LEU A 22 3.49 -43.03 20.58
C LEU A 22 3.91 -41.65 21.12
N LEU A 23 4.25 -41.54 22.41
CA LEU A 23 4.72 -40.30 23.01
C LEU A 23 6.01 -39.79 22.37
N ILE A 24 6.96 -40.68 22.06
CA ILE A 24 8.19 -40.33 21.34
C ILE A 24 7.87 -39.81 19.94
N LEU A 25 6.99 -40.49 19.19
CA LEU A 25 6.61 -40.06 17.84
C LEU A 25 5.88 -38.71 17.83
N VAL A 26 4.96 -38.49 18.77
CA VAL A 26 4.28 -37.20 18.95
C VAL A 26 5.29 -36.12 19.34
N GLY A 27 6.21 -36.43 20.26
CA GLY A 27 7.28 -35.50 20.65
C GLY A 27 8.18 -35.11 19.47
N LEU A 28 8.58 -36.07 18.65
CA LEU A 28 9.35 -35.83 17.42
C LEU A 28 8.57 -34.99 16.41
N LEU A 29 7.27 -35.27 16.23
CA LEU A 29 6.41 -34.49 15.34
C LEU A 29 6.29 -33.03 15.82
N VAL A 30 6.05 -32.82 17.12
CA VAL A 30 5.96 -31.48 17.70
C VAL A 30 7.29 -30.74 17.56
N ALA A 31 8.42 -31.39 17.84
CA ALA A 31 9.75 -30.81 17.64
C ALA A 31 10.00 -30.46 16.18
N PHE A 32 9.63 -31.33 15.24
CA PHE A 32 9.74 -31.08 13.81
C PHE A 32 8.90 -29.86 13.38
N VAL A 33 7.64 -29.78 13.82
CA VAL A 33 6.77 -28.64 13.53
C VAL A 33 7.36 -27.35 14.11
N TYR A 34 7.81 -27.37 15.37
CA TYR A 34 8.42 -26.21 16.02
C TYR A 34 9.66 -25.71 15.26
N ILE A 35 10.59 -26.61 14.92
CA ILE A 35 11.80 -26.25 14.16
C ILE A 35 11.44 -25.61 12.81
N ASN A 36 10.47 -26.18 12.09
CA ASN A 36 10.04 -25.62 10.80
C ASN A 36 9.40 -24.24 10.94
N VAL A 37 8.60 -24.02 12.00
CA VAL A 37 8.01 -22.71 12.30
C VAL A 37 9.11 -21.68 12.59
N GLU A 38 10.13 -22.03 13.37
CA GLU A 38 11.25 -21.13 13.65
C GLU A 38 12.08 -20.82 12.40
N VAL A 39 12.30 -21.80 11.51
CA VAL A 39 12.93 -21.57 10.20
C VAL A 39 12.09 -20.59 9.35
N LEU A 40 10.76 -20.74 9.37
CA LEU A 40 9.86 -19.83 8.67
C LEU A 40 9.97 -18.39 9.23
N HIS A 41 10.00 -18.23 10.56
CA HIS A 41 10.19 -16.92 11.21
C HIS A 41 11.55 -16.31 10.87
N PHE A 42 12.62 -17.09 10.99
CA PHE A 42 13.97 -16.64 10.66
C PHE A 42 14.07 -16.15 9.21
N THR A 43 13.56 -16.94 8.26
CA THR A 43 13.57 -16.59 6.83
C THR A 43 12.58 -15.48 6.46
N SER A 44 11.76 -15.01 7.40
CA SER A 44 10.85 -13.86 7.23
C SER A 44 11.44 -12.55 7.74
N ASN A 45 12.50 -12.65 8.53
CA ASN A 45 13.04 -11.54 9.28
C ASN A 45 13.90 -10.63 8.37
N PRO A 46 13.81 -9.30 8.46
CA PRO A 46 14.68 -8.37 7.76
C PRO A 46 16.18 -8.72 7.74
N GLN A 47 16.76 -9.28 8.81
CA GLN A 47 18.19 -9.66 8.81
C GLN A 47 18.49 -10.83 7.86
N PHE A 48 17.53 -11.72 7.61
CA PHE A 48 17.69 -12.74 6.58
C PHE A 48 17.74 -12.09 5.19
N CYS A 49 16.83 -11.14 4.92
CA CYS A 49 16.82 -10.40 3.66
C CYS A 49 18.12 -9.59 3.45
N ALA A 50 18.71 -9.04 4.52
CA ALA A 50 19.95 -8.28 4.47
C ALA A 50 21.14 -9.06 3.89
N LYS A 51 21.12 -10.40 3.95
CA LYS A 51 22.16 -11.26 3.37
C LYS A 51 22.25 -11.12 1.85
N CYS A 52 21.14 -10.83 1.18
CA CYS A 52 21.08 -10.61 -0.27
C CYS A 52 20.95 -9.13 -0.63
N HIS A 53 20.51 -8.28 0.30
CA HIS A 53 20.37 -6.83 0.15
C HIS A 53 21.30 -6.08 1.12
N PRO A 54 22.64 -6.18 0.95
CA PRO A 54 23.61 -5.68 1.93
C PRO A 54 23.98 -4.21 1.73
N LYS A 55 23.53 -3.56 0.65
CA LYS A 55 24.03 -2.22 0.31
C LYS A 55 23.45 -1.17 1.24
N GLU A 56 24.29 -0.22 1.59
CA GLU A 56 23.88 1.03 2.23
C GLU A 56 23.60 2.10 1.18
N GLY A 57 22.82 3.12 1.54
CA GLY A 57 22.45 4.22 0.65
C GLY A 57 21.13 4.01 -0.06
N THR A 58 21.09 4.30 -1.37
CA THR A 58 19.85 4.27 -2.17
C THR A 58 20.05 3.45 -3.43
N GLY A 59 18.98 2.81 -3.92
CA GLY A 59 19.01 2.05 -5.17
C GLY A 59 18.97 0.53 -4.95
N PRO A 60 19.22 -0.27 -6.01
CA PRO A 60 19.10 -1.71 -5.95
C PRO A 60 20.04 -2.32 -4.90
N LEU A 61 19.54 -3.30 -4.16
CA LEU A 61 20.23 -3.99 -3.05
C LEU A 61 20.34 -3.18 -1.76
N ALA A 62 19.83 -1.95 -1.71
CA ALA A 62 19.74 -1.12 -0.50
C ALA A 62 18.33 -1.13 0.14
N GLU A 63 17.49 -2.09 -0.22
CA GLU A 63 16.09 -2.17 0.20
C GLU A 63 15.95 -2.31 1.71
N VAL A 64 16.84 -3.09 2.36
CA VAL A 64 16.83 -3.25 3.82
C VAL A 64 17.32 -1.99 4.52
N TYR A 65 18.37 -1.35 4.02
CA TYR A 65 18.88 -0.10 4.56
C TYR A 65 17.83 1.03 4.49
N THR A 66 17.21 1.19 3.32
CA THR A 66 16.16 2.18 3.10
C THR A 66 14.89 1.86 3.89
N TRP A 67 14.53 0.58 4.02
CA TRP A 67 13.43 0.16 4.89
C TRP A 67 13.72 0.51 6.36
N GLY A 68 14.94 0.28 6.83
CA GLY A 68 15.35 0.59 8.20
C GLY A 68 15.15 2.06 8.59
N LYS A 69 15.14 2.97 7.61
CA LYS A 69 14.99 4.42 7.79
C LYS A 69 13.54 4.93 7.78
N ASN A 70 12.53 4.06 7.75
CA ASN A 70 11.12 4.48 7.65
C ASN A 70 10.28 4.19 8.91
N ILE A 71 9.07 4.75 8.96
CA ILE A 71 8.12 4.60 10.08
C ILE A 71 7.59 3.16 10.26
N HIS A 72 7.55 2.36 9.19
CA HIS A 72 7.13 0.96 9.23
C HIS A 72 8.19 0.11 9.98
N SER A 73 9.48 0.32 9.71
CA SER A 73 10.60 -0.26 10.46
C SER A 73 10.49 0.05 11.96
N GLN A 74 10.25 1.32 12.30
CA GLN A 74 10.11 1.77 13.71
C GLN A 74 8.90 1.16 14.43
N ASN A 75 7.91 0.65 13.69
CA ASN A 75 6.71 0.04 14.22
C ASN A 75 6.69 -1.49 14.04
N ASN A 76 7.86 -2.12 13.90
CA ASN A 76 8.03 -3.57 13.77
C ASN A 76 7.31 -4.21 12.58
N VAL A 77 7.08 -3.45 11.50
CA VAL A 77 6.53 -3.96 10.25
C VAL A 77 7.67 -4.50 9.39
N ALA A 78 7.74 -5.82 9.28
CA ALA A 78 8.78 -6.55 8.56
C ALA A 78 8.59 -6.51 7.04
N CYS A 79 9.60 -6.92 6.28
CA CYS A 79 9.57 -6.94 4.82
C CYS A 79 8.37 -7.72 4.26
N LEU A 80 8.12 -8.93 4.79
CA LEU A 80 7.03 -9.81 4.34
C LEU A 80 5.64 -9.36 4.81
N ASP A 81 5.54 -8.39 5.70
CA ASP A 81 4.23 -7.82 6.06
C ASP A 81 3.67 -6.97 4.90
N CYS A 82 4.55 -6.44 4.03
CA CYS A 82 4.16 -5.74 2.79
C CYS A 82 4.29 -6.64 1.55
N HIS A 83 5.37 -7.41 1.45
CA HIS A 83 5.66 -8.24 0.27
C HIS A 83 4.95 -9.60 0.25
N GLY A 84 4.28 -9.98 1.35
CA GLY A 84 3.43 -11.16 1.43
C GLY A 84 1.99 -10.76 1.72
N GLU A 85 1.05 -11.30 0.95
CA GLU A 85 -0.38 -11.05 1.19
C GLU A 85 -0.83 -11.56 2.57
N PRO A 86 -1.84 -10.92 3.20
CA PRO A 86 -2.37 -11.38 4.47
C PRO A 86 -2.97 -12.80 4.38
N GLY A 87 -2.80 -13.58 5.46
CA GLY A 87 -3.31 -14.95 5.57
C GLY A 87 -2.25 -16.06 5.41
N PHE A 88 -2.54 -17.22 5.98
CA PHE A 88 -1.57 -18.34 6.08
C PHE A 88 -1.13 -18.88 4.70
N PHE A 89 -2.08 -19.19 3.82
CA PHE A 89 -1.76 -19.73 2.50
C PHE A 89 -0.99 -18.73 1.64
N ASN A 90 -1.31 -17.45 1.76
CA ASN A 90 -0.62 -16.37 1.07
C ASN A 90 0.80 -16.17 1.59
N TYR A 91 1.00 -16.31 2.90
CA TYR A 91 2.33 -16.35 3.49
C TYR A 91 3.16 -17.52 2.95
N MET A 92 2.58 -18.72 2.85
CA MET A 92 3.25 -19.88 2.23
C MET A 92 3.59 -19.64 0.75
N GLN A 93 2.69 -19.01 -0.02
CA GLN A 93 2.97 -18.65 -1.42
C GLN A 93 4.12 -17.64 -1.54
N ALA A 94 4.17 -16.62 -0.66
CA ALA A 94 5.28 -15.67 -0.61
C ALA A 94 6.62 -16.38 -0.33
N LYS A 95 6.62 -17.39 0.54
CA LYS A 95 7.80 -18.21 0.83
C LYS A 95 8.25 -19.05 -0.37
N LEU A 96 7.32 -19.70 -1.07
CA LEU A 96 7.64 -20.45 -2.29
C LEU A 96 8.22 -19.55 -3.39
N LYS A 97 7.69 -18.34 -3.54
CA LYS A 97 8.25 -17.32 -4.45
C LYS A 97 9.65 -16.89 -4.03
N GLY A 98 9.87 -16.60 -2.75
CA GLY A 98 11.19 -16.25 -2.22
C GLY A 98 12.23 -17.38 -2.37
N LEU A 99 11.80 -18.64 -2.26
CA LEU A 99 12.65 -19.80 -2.53
C LEU A 99 13.07 -19.85 -4.02
N LYS A 100 12.12 -19.59 -4.94
CA LYS A 100 12.43 -19.48 -6.38
C LYS A 100 13.40 -18.34 -6.66
N ASP A 101 13.26 -17.21 -5.99
CA ASP A 101 14.17 -16.06 -6.15
C ASP A 101 15.57 -16.36 -5.60
N THR A 102 15.65 -17.06 -4.47
CA THR A 102 16.92 -17.54 -3.89
C THR A 102 17.61 -18.55 -4.80
N PHE A 103 16.85 -19.48 -5.38
CA PHE A 103 17.36 -20.42 -6.39
C PHE A 103 17.88 -19.66 -7.62
N ASN A 104 17.11 -18.71 -8.15
CA ASN A 104 17.56 -17.88 -9.27
C ASN A 104 18.82 -17.10 -8.93
N PHE A 105 18.95 -16.55 -7.72
CA PHE A 105 20.15 -15.86 -7.27
C PHE A 105 21.36 -16.80 -7.20
N ALA A 106 21.20 -17.98 -6.61
CA ALA A 106 22.27 -18.96 -6.45
C ALA A 106 22.79 -19.50 -7.79
N PHE A 107 21.90 -19.72 -8.77
CA PHE A 107 22.25 -20.37 -10.04
C PHE A 107 22.43 -19.41 -11.23
N LYS A 108 21.79 -18.23 -11.24
CA LYS A 108 21.91 -17.23 -12.33
C LYS A 108 22.75 -16.01 -11.94
N GLY A 109 23.15 -15.90 -10.68
CA GLY A 109 23.96 -14.81 -10.17
C GLY A 109 23.22 -13.48 -9.99
N GLN A 110 23.95 -12.50 -9.45
CA GLN A 110 23.42 -11.20 -9.04
C GLN A 110 22.91 -10.32 -10.19
N LYS A 111 23.46 -10.49 -11.42
CA LYS A 111 23.07 -9.70 -12.59
C LYS A 111 21.58 -9.85 -12.92
N HIS A 112 21.07 -11.07 -12.91
CA HIS A 112 19.65 -11.35 -13.17
C HIS A 112 18.74 -10.69 -12.12
N MET A 113 19.18 -10.68 -10.85
CA MET A 113 18.42 -10.05 -9.77
C MET A 113 18.41 -8.52 -9.89
N LEU A 114 19.54 -7.92 -10.27
CA LEU A 114 19.61 -6.49 -10.55
C LEU A 114 18.65 -6.07 -11.68
N GLU A 115 18.55 -6.84 -12.76
CA GLU A 115 17.59 -6.56 -13.84
C GLU A 115 16.13 -6.53 -13.34
N ILE A 116 15.76 -7.49 -12.48
CA ILE A 116 14.44 -7.56 -11.86
C ILE A 116 14.21 -6.35 -10.94
N LEU A 117 15.18 -6.01 -10.09
CA LEU A 117 15.07 -4.89 -9.16
C LEU A 117 15.00 -3.54 -9.90
N HIS A 118 15.79 -3.37 -10.95
CA HIS A 118 15.72 -2.20 -11.83
C HIS A 118 14.33 -2.09 -12.47
N LYS A 119 13.75 -3.20 -12.93
CA LYS A 119 12.38 -3.21 -13.45
C LYS A 119 11.37 -2.81 -12.37
N ALA A 120 11.48 -3.34 -11.16
CA ALA A 120 10.62 -2.97 -10.02
C ALA A 120 10.73 -1.49 -9.64
N PHE A 121 11.91 -0.90 -9.78
CA PHE A 121 12.10 0.51 -9.47
C PHE A 121 11.53 1.46 -10.54
N ASN A 122 11.61 1.07 -11.82
CA ASN A 122 11.28 1.94 -12.95
C ASN A 122 9.90 1.70 -13.57
N ASP A 123 9.32 0.52 -13.41
CA ASP A 123 8.01 0.16 -13.96
C ASP A 123 6.95 0.11 -12.83
N PRO A 124 6.04 1.09 -12.75
CA PRO A 124 5.03 1.16 -11.70
C PRO A 124 4.03 -0.01 -11.73
N VAL A 125 3.72 -0.53 -12.93
CA VAL A 125 2.80 -1.66 -13.10
C VAL A 125 3.46 -2.96 -12.67
N TYR A 126 4.77 -3.09 -12.88
CA TYR A 126 5.52 -4.21 -12.34
C TYR A 126 5.64 -4.09 -10.81
N ALA A 127 5.95 -2.90 -10.27
CA ALA A 127 6.03 -2.64 -8.84
C ALA A 127 4.72 -2.98 -8.10
N SER A 128 3.56 -2.67 -8.70
CA SER A 128 2.24 -2.97 -8.12
C SER A 128 1.93 -4.47 -8.01
N LYS A 129 2.72 -5.34 -8.66
CA LYS A 129 2.62 -6.81 -8.54
C LYS A 129 3.55 -7.40 -7.49
N VAL A 130 4.47 -6.59 -6.96
CA VAL A 130 5.47 -7.00 -5.96
C VAL A 130 4.97 -6.76 -4.53
N VAL A 131 4.09 -5.78 -4.35
CA VAL A 131 3.46 -5.43 -3.07
C VAL A 131 1.94 -5.48 -3.23
N SER A 132 1.27 -6.21 -2.34
CA SER A 132 -0.19 -6.30 -2.40
C SER A 132 -0.83 -5.07 -1.79
N MET A 133 -1.86 -4.56 -2.48
CA MET A 133 -2.69 -3.47 -1.97
C MET A 133 -3.45 -3.88 -0.69
N GLU A 134 -3.78 -5.16 -0.56
CA GLU A 134 -4.49 -5.68 0.61
C GLU A 134 -3.63 -5.60 1.87
N SER A 135 -2.30 -5.77 1.78
CA SER A 135 -1.40 -5.60 2.92
C SER A 135 -1.46 -4.18 3.49
N CYS A 136 -1.53 -3.17 2.61
CA CYS A 136 -1.71 -1.77 3.04
C CYS A 136 -3.09 -1.58 3.71
N LEU A 137 -4.16 -2.02 3.03
CA LEU A 137 -5.53 -1.86 3.52
C LEU A 137 -5.78 -2.61 4.83
N PHE A 138 -5.08 -3.72 5.05
CA PHE A 138 -5.20 -4.54 6.25
C PHE A 138 -4.78 -3.80 7.52
N CYS A 139 -3.76 -2.94 7.45
CA CYS A 139 -3.29 -2.15 8.58
C CYS A 139 -3.95 -0.76 8.64
N HIS A 140 -4.26 -0.17 7.48
CA HIS A 140 -4.72 1.22 7.37
C HIS A 140 -6.25 1.40 7.26
N THR A 141 -7.02 0.32 7.34
CA THR A 141 -8.50 0.40 7.38
C THR A 141 -9.07 -0.62 8.37
N ASP A 142 -10.19 -0.27 8.98
CA ASP A 142 -10.92 -1.15 9.90
C ASP A 142 -11.71 -2.20 9.09
N TYR A 143 -12.35 -1.77 7.99
CA TYR A 143 -13.16 -2.64 7.13
C TYR A 143 -12.36 -3.79 6.49
N TYR A 144 -11.24 -3.51 5.80
CA TYR A 144 -10.48 -4.58 5.14
C TYR A 144 -9.76 -5.48 6.14
N ASN A 145 -9.33 -4.94 7.29
CA ASN A 145 -8.80 -5.77 8.38
C ASN A 145 -9.82 -6.84 8.77
N GLN A 146 -11.03 -6.44 9.14
CA GLN A 146 -12.09 -7.37 9.56
C GLN A 146 -12.45 -8.37 8.46
N LYS A 147 -12.65 -7.88 7.22
CA LYS A 147 -13.00 -8.72 6.07
C LYS A 147 -11.95 -9.81 5.79
N ILE A 148 -10.67 -9.43 5.76
CA ILE A 148 -9.58 -10.36 5.48
C ILE A 148 -9.37 -11.31 6.66
N ARG A 149 -9.48 -10.82 7.90
CA ARG A 149 -9.41 -11.65 9.10
C ARG A 149 -10.48 -12.74 9.12
N ALA A 150 -11.72 -12.40 8.76
CA ALA A 150 -12.83 -13.35 8.74
C ALA A 150 -12.68 -14.48 7.70
N SER A 151 -11.90 -14.26 6.64
CA SER A 151 -11.83 -15.17 5.48
C SER A 151 -10.48 -15.88 5.30
N ARG A 152 -9.37 -15.29 5.76
CA ARG A 152 -8.01 -15.78 5.42
C ARG A 152 -7.09 -16.01 6.61
N MET A 153 -7.44 -15.50 7.79
CA MET A 153 -6.60 -15.69 8.97
C MET A 153 -6.90 -17.02 9.63
N MET A 154 -5.87 -17.86 9.76
CA MET A 154 -5.93 -19.12 10.48
C MET A 154 -5.08 -19.00 11.73
N THR A 155 -5.64 -19.34 12.88
CA THR A 155 -4.87 -19.53 14.12
C THR A 155 -4.61 -21.01 14.29
N LEU A 156 -3.42 -21.48 13.92
CA LEU A 156 -3.00 -22.86 14.18
C LEU A 156 -2.40 -22.92 15.59
N ALA A 157 -3.15 -23.45 16.56
CA ALA A 157 -2.68 -23.67 17.94
C ALA A 157 -2.00 -22.44 18.60
N GLY A 158 -2.46 -21.23 18.30
CA GLY A 158 -1.88 -19.99 18.84
C GLY A 158 -0.57 -19.52 18.16
N ILE A 159 -0.08 -20.26 17.17
CA ILE A 159 1.12 -19.88 16.42
C ILE A 159 0.80 -18.69 15.50
N THR A 160 1.61 -17.65 15.62
CA THR A 160 1.55 -16.46 14.78
C THR A 160 2.75 -16.48 13.85
N PHE A 161 2.52 -16.39 12.53
CA PHE A 161 3.59 -16.51 11.54
C PHE A 161 4.26 -15.19 11.18
N ARG A 162 3.54 -14.07 11.28
CA ARG A 162 4.03 -12.71 11.01
C ARG A 162 3.44 -11.70 11.97
N THR A 163 4.11 -10.55 12.13
CA THR A 163 3.57 -9.39 12.84
C THR A 163 2.23 -8.98 12.23
N LEU A 164 2.12 -8.96 10.90
CA LEU A 164 0.87 -8.63 10.19
C LEU A 164 -0.32 -9.46 10.67
N ASP A 165 -0.14 -10.75 10.95
CA ASP A 165 -1.25 -11.65 11.29
C ASP A 165 -1.85 -11.35 12.69
N THR A 166 -1.09 -10.63 13.54
CA THR A 166 -1.55 -10.15 14.86
C THR A 166 -2.38 -8.89 14.81
N VAL A 167 -2.31 -8.13 13.71
CA VAL A 167 -2.95 -6.81 13.60
C VAL A 167 -4.47 -6.96 13.64
N LYS A 168 -5.09 -6.25 14.60
CA LYS A 168 -6.53 -6.19 14.82
C LYS A 168 -6.96 -4.74 14.89
N ASN A 169 -7.69 -4.28 13.88
CA ASN A 169 -8.26 -2.95 13.85
C ASN A 169 -9.67 -2.92 14.46
N PRO A 170 -10.06 -1.83 15.14
CA PRO A 170 -9.38 -0.52 15.20
C PRO A 170 -8.23 -0.42 16.22
N ALA A 171 -8.16 -1.33 17.19
CA ALA A 171 -7.25 -1.22 18.34
C ALA A 171 -5.77 -0.98 17.96
N PHE A 172 -5.25 -1.72 16.98
CA PHE A 172 -3.89 -1.52 16.47
C PHE A 172 -3.71 -0.10 15.91
N ARG A 173 -4.56 0.29 14.96
CA ARG A 173 -4.52 1.62 14.33
C ARG A 173 -4.62 2.76 15.34
N THR A 174 -5.58 2.69 16.27
CA THR A 174 -5.78 3.74 17.28
C THR A 174 -4.63 3.82 18.28
N SER A 175 -4.06 2.68 18.70
CA SER A 175 -2.88 2.68 19.58
C SER A 175 -1.63 3.30 18.95
N LYS A 176 -1.61 3.38 17.62
CA LYS A 176 -0.57 4.05 16.83
C LYS A 176 -0.96 5.46 16.37
N ASN A 177 -2.08 6.00 16.86
CA ASN A 177 -2.63 7.31 16.46
C ASN A 177 -2.82 7.44 14.92
N MET A 178 -3.13 6.33 14.26
CA MET A 178 -3.38 6.30 12.82
C MET A 178 -4.86 6.54 12.51
N ILE A 179 -5.11 7.12 11.33
CA ILE A 179 -6.46 7.31 10.77
C ILE A 179 -6.88 6.09 9.93
N ASP A 180 -8.17 5.88 9.76
CA ASP A 180 -8.70 4.98 8.74
C ASP A 180 -8.77 5.73 7.41
N ILE A 181 -7.95 5.32 6.43
CA ILE A 181 -7.78 6.09 5.18
C ILE A 181 -9.01 6.10 4.27
N MET A 182 -10.05 5.32 4.59
CA MET A 182 -11.30 5.21 3.84
C MET A 182 -12.42 6.05 4.44
N THR A 183 -12.39 6.28 5.75
CA THR A 183 -13.49 6.91 6.50
C THR A 183 -13.09 8.22 7.18
N ASP A 184 -11.83 8.34 7.61
CA ASP A 184 -11.32 9.52 8.29
C ASP A 184 -10.69 10.53 7.30
N PRO A 185 -10.66 11.83 7.64
CA PRO A 185 -9.96 12.85 6.85
C PRO A 185 -8.45 12.56 6.75
N VAL A 186 -7.92 12.53 5.52
CA VAL A 186 -6.55 12.07 5.22
C VAL A 186 -5.47 13.12 5.47
N ARG A 187 -5.65 14.35 4.98
CA ARG A 187 -4.73 15.48 5.24
C ARG A 187 -5.47 16.59 5.95
N ARG A 188 -4.87 17.13 7.02
CA ARG A 188 -5.45 18.23 7.79
C ARG A 188 -5.02 19.61 7.28
N ASN A 189 -3.92 19.72 6.53
CA ASN A 189 -3.45 20.97 5.93
C ASN A 189 -2.43 20.75 4.77
N PRO A 190 -2.70 21.26 3.55
CA PRO A 190 -4.03 21.66 3.07
C PRO A 190 -4.99 20.45 3.12
N ASP A 191 -6.28 20.70 3.35
CA ASP A 191 -7.34 19.68 3.37
C ASP A 191 -7.52 19.09 1.96
N ILE A 192 -6.68 18.10 1.64
CA ILE A 192 -6.70 17.35 0.38
C ILE A 192 -7.27 15.96 0.70
N ASP A 193 -8.47 15.70 0.19
CA ASP A 193 -9.07 14.36 0.22
C ASP A 193 -8.94 13.73 -1.18
N PRO A 194 -7.99 12.80 -1.38
CA PRO A 194 -7.82 12.13 -2.66
C PRO A 194 -8.95 11.13 -2.95
N LYS A 195 -9.96 10.94 -2.08
CA LYS A 195 -11.03 9.97 -2.26
C LYS A 195 -10.49 8.56 -2.53
N HIS A 196 -9.73 8.02 -1.58
CA HIS A 196 -9.13 6.67 -1.68
C HIS A 196 -10.13 5.60 -2.13
N ALA A 197 -11.36 5.63 -1.61
CA ALA A 197 -12.40 4.66 -1.97
C ALA A 197 -12.69 4.61 -3.47
N SER A 198 -12.76 5.76 -4.14
CA SER A 198 -12.98 5.84 -5.59
C SER A 198 -11.79 5.27 -6.37
N HIS A 199 -10.57 5.60 -5.95
CA HIS A 199 -9.33 5.13 -6.58
C HIS A 199 -9.14 3.61 -6.42
N ILE A 200 -9.38 3.08 -5.23
CA ILE A 200 -9.31 1.64 -4.94
C ILE A 200 -10.39 0.90 -5.75
N LYS A 201 -11.62 1.43 -5.83
CA LYS A 201 -12.68 0.85 -6.66
C LYS A 201 -12.33 0.84 -8.15
N ALA A 202 -11.58 1.83 -8.62
CA ALA A 202 -11.04 1.88 -9.98
C ALA A 202 -9.82 0.97 -10.19
N GLY A 203 -9.38 0.22 -9.18
CA GLY A 203 -8.24 -0.71 -9.28
C GLY A 203 -6.87 -0.03 -9.23
N ILE A 204 -6.81 1.23 -8.81
CA ILE A 204 -5.54 1.98 -8.68
C ILE A 204 -4.81 1.50 -7.43
N ASN A 205 -3.65 0.87 -7.62
CA ASN A 205 -2.80 0.42 -6.53
C ASN A 205 -2.17 1.60 -5.78
N CYS A 206 -2.10 1.49 -4.44
CA CYS A 206 -1.49 2.49 -3.55
C CYS A 206 -0.11 2.95 -4.01
N VAL A 207 0.74 2.05 -4.53
CA VAL A 207 2.12 2.38 -4.91
C VAL A 207 2.21 3.27 -6.15
N PHE A 208 1.12 3.50 -6.88
CA PHE A 208 1.15 4.48 -7.97
C PHE A 208 1.36 5.90 -7.46
N CYS A 209 0.77 6.24 -6.31
CA CYS A 209 0.88 7.54 -5.65
C CYS A 209 1.84 7.51 -4.43
N HIS A 210 1.77 6.44 -3.63
CA HIS A 210 2.66 6.19 -2.50
C HIS A 210 3.89 5.39 -2.96
N ARG A 211 4.64 5.96 -3.91
CA ARG A 211 5.90 5.36 -4.35
C ARG A 211 6.93 5.42 -3.24
N ARG A 212 7.85 4.45 -3.24
CA ARG A 212 9.03 4.45 -2.36
C ARG A 212 8.72 4.51 -0.85
N VAL A 213 7.52 4.07 -0.44
CA VAL A 213 7.09 4.00 0.98
C VAL A 213 8.13 3.37 1.90
N ALA A 214 8.85 2.36 1.40
CA ALA A 214 9.94 1.72 2.13
C ALA A 214 11.33 1.87 1.48
N HIS A 215 11.43 2.30 0.22
CA HIS A 215 12.66 2.26 -0.57
C HIS A 215 13.11 3.64 -1.09
N GLY A 216 12.73 4.71 -0.38
CA GLY A 216 12.93 6.10 -0.81
C GLY A 216 14.32 6.67 -0.60
N GLY A 217 15.18 6.03 0.20
CA GLY A 217 16.55 6.47 0.39
C GLY A 217 16.76 7.56 1.45
N GLU A 218 15.70 8.24 1.85
CA GLU A 218 15.71 9.30 2.86
C GLU A 218 14.90 8.87 4.10
N PHE A 219 15.25 9.41 5.27
CA PHE A 219 14.53 9.21 6.53
C PHE A 219 13.24 10.04 6.52
N ILE A 220 12.30 9.72 5.63
CA ILE A 220 11.05 10.48 5.48
C ILE A 220 9.94 9.75 6.23
N ASN A 221 9.46 10.38 7.31
CA ASN A 221 8.30 9.96 8.10
C ASN A 221 6.95 10.36 7.43
N LEU A 222 6.90 10.47 6.12
CA LEU A 222 5.69 10.89 5.41
C LEU A 222 5.56 10.03 4.16
N ALA A 223 4.47 9.29 4.07
CA ALA A 223 3.98 8.80 2.80
C ALA A 223 3.80 10.04 1.89
N SER A 224 4.73 10.25 0.96
CA SER A 224 4.67 11.28 -0.08
C SER A 224 4.53 12.74 0.41
N ALA A 225 5.42 13.22 1.29
CA ALA A 225 5.62 14.67 1.43
C ALA A 225 6.72 15.25 0.52
N ASN A 226 7.62 14.41 0.01
CA ASN A 226 8.57 14.78 -1.06
C ASN A 226 8.19 14.11 -2.38
N ILE A 227 6.92 14.23 -2.78
CA ILE A 227 6.71 14.42 -4.21
C ILE A 227 6.86 15.92 -4.36
N CYS A 228 8.04 16.39 -4.82
CA CYS A 228 8.21 17.78 -5.28
C CYS A 228 7.24 18.15 -6.42
N GLU A 229 6.28 17.29 -6.74
CA GLU A 229 5.25 17.43 -7.76
C GLU A 229 3.99 16.57 -7.43
N GLY A 230 3.56 16.51 -6.16
CA GLY A 230 2.40 15.67 -5.77
C GLY A 230 1.11 15.96 -6.55
N GLU A 231 0.97 17.19 -7.02
CA GLU A 231 -0.12 17.64 -7.88
C GLU A 231 0.03 17.22 -9.34
N THR A 232 1.27 17.10 -9.86
CA THR A 232 1.51 16.67 -11.25
C THR A 232 1.17 15.20 -11.42
N VAL A 233 1.37 14.36 -10.40
CA VAL A 233 1.00 12.93 -10.47
C VAL A 233 -0.50 12.77 -10.66
N CYS A 234 -1.31 13.55 -9.94
CA CYS A 234 -2.76 13.56 -10.08
C CYS A 234 -3.16 14.05 -11.47
N SER A 235 -2.73 15.26 -11.85
CA SER A 235 -3.12 15.87 -13.13
C SER A 235 -2.64 15.03 -14.32
N ASN A 236 -1.39 14.59 -14.36
CA ASN A 236 -0.85 13.77 -15.45
C ASN A 236 -1.61 12.45 -15.61
N CYS A 237 -1.96 11.79 -14.51
CA CYS A 237 -2.75 10.56 -14.56
C CYS A 237 -4.16 10.82 -15.10
N HIS A 238 -4.86 11.82 -14.57
CA HIS A 238 -6.23 12.14 -14.99
C HIS A 238 -6.30 12.69 -16.42
N ILE A 239 -5.33 13.50 -16.87
CA ILE A 239 -5.27 14.05 -18.23
C ILE A 239 -4.98 12.93 -19.24
N LYS A 240 -3.98 12.09 -18.97
CA LYS A 240 -3.61 10.98 -19.86
C LYS A 240 -4.76 9.98 -20.04
N ASN A 241 -5.59 9.82 -19.02
CA ASN A 241 -6.68 8.86 -19.00
C ASN A 241 -8.06 9.54 -19.03
N LYS A 242 -8.17 10.77 -19.56
CA LYS A 242 -9.41 11.57 -19.52
C LYS A 242 -10.64 10.91 -20.16
N GLU A 243 -10.42 9.96 -21.06
CA GLU A 243 -11.47 9.17 -21.73
C GLU A 243 -12.05 8.08 -20.82
N THR A 244 -11.28 7.61 -19.82
CA THR A 244 -11.66 6.50 -18.93
C THR A 244 -11.92 6.95 -17.49
N ILE A 245 -11.22 7.99 -17.02
CA ILE A 245 -11.41 8.58 -15.70
C ILE A 245 -11.72 10.08 -15.83
N GLN A 246 -12.96 10.43 -15.50
CA GLN A 246 -13.40 11.81 -15.49
C GLN A 246 -13.33 12.38 -14.08
N MET A 247 -12.64 13.51 -13.93
CA MET A 247 -12.80 14.30 -12.71
C MET A 247 -14.22 14.86 -12.68
N ARG A 248 -14.90 14.68 -11.54
CA ARG A 248 -16.30 15.05 -11.41
C ARG A 248 -16.45 16.56 -11.60
N ASP A 249 -17.38 16.93 -12.47
CA ASP A 249 -17.81 18.32 -12.61
C ASP A 249 -18.45 18.80 -11.30
N ILE A 250 -18.19 20.05 -10.92
CA ILE A 250 -18.79 20.67 -9.76
C ILE A 250 -20.01 21.46 -10.22
N ILE A 251 -21.16 21.19 -9.62
CA ILE A 251 -22.39 21.94 -9.83
C ILE A 251 -22.63 22.79 -8.59
N LEU A 252 -22.62 24.10 -8.76
CA LEU A 252 -22.84 25.10 -7.72
C LEU A 252 -24.30 25.53 -7.77
N SER A 253 -25.18 24.85 -7.04
CA SER A 253 -26.65 25.04 -7.10
C SER A 253 -27.26 25.89 -5.96
N LYS A 254 -26.45 26.34 -4.99
CA LYS A 254 -26.96 26.95 -3.75
C LYS A 254 -27.72 28.28 -3.92
N ALA A 255 -27.63 28.94 -5.07
CA ALA A 255 -28.19 30.27 -5.30
C ALA A 255 -29.40 30.31 -6.27
N GLY A 256 -30.03 29.16 -6.56
CA GLY A 256 -31.18 29.10 -7.46
C GLY A 256 -30.83 29.18 -8.96
N ASN A 257 -29.60 29.58 -9.29
CA ASN A 257 -29.03 29.49 -10.63
C ASN A 257 -27.78 28.58 -10.61
N PRO A 258 -27.85 27.33 -11.11
CA PRO A 258 -26.74 26.39 -11.03
C PRO A 258 -25.60 26.74 -11.99
N ALA A 259 -24.41 26.99 -11.45
CA ALA A 259 -23.20 27.13 -12.26
C ALA A 259 -22.44 25.80 -12.36
N LYS A 260 -21.96 25.43 -13.55
CA LYS A 260 -21.18 24.21 -13.78
C LYS A 260 -19.70 24.53 -13.98
N PHE A 261 -18.83 23.85 -13.22
CA PHE A 261 -17.38 23.88 -13.40
C PHE A 261 -16.87 22.51 -13.83
N SER A 262 -16.16 22.44 -14.96
CA SER A 262 -15.59 21.19 -15.46
C SER A 262 -14.11 21.07 -15.17
N HIS A 263 -13.73 20.17 -14.26
CA HIS A 263 -12.33 19.90 -13.94
C HIS A 263 -11.57 19.42 -15.18
N ASN A 264 -12.12 18.47 -15.95
CA ASN A 264 -11.46 17.90 -17.12
C ASN A 264 -11.08 18.96 -18.17
N PHE A 265 -11.90 19.99 -18.35
CA PHE A 265 -11.59 21.08 -19.27
C PHE A 265 -10.45 21.96 -18.73
N HIS A 266 -10.55 22.40 -17.47
CA HIS A 266 -9.59 23.33 -16.89
C HIS A 266 -8.20 22.72 -16.71
N VAL A 267 -8.11 21.45 -16.32
CA VAL A 267 -6.80 20.80 -16.11
C VAL A 267 -6.01 20.56 -17.40
N GLN A 268 -6.63 20.72 -18.58
CA GLN A 268 -5.90 20.65 -19.86
C GLN A 268 -5.06 21.91 -20.10
N MET A 269 -5.37 23.00 -19.39
CA MET A 269 -4.69 24.30 -19.54
C MET A 269 -3.95 24.72 -18.26
N PHE A 270 -4.41 24.27 -17.10
CA PHE A 270 -3.89 24.70 -15.80
C PHE A 270 -3.54 23.52 -14.90
N GLU A 271 -2.49 23.69 -14.08
CA GLU A 271 -2.14 22.74 -13.04
C GLU A 271 -3.05 22.87 -11.81
N CYS A 272 -3.08 21.84 -10.95
CA CYS A 272 -3.93 21.85 -9.76
C CYS A 272 -3.59 23.00 -8.79
N ASN A 273 -2.29 23.34 -8.61
CA ASN A 273 -1.83 24.47 -7.77
C ASN A 273 -2.44 25.82 -8.16
N THR A 274 -2.78 25.97 -9.44
CA THR A 274 -3.33 27.22 -9.98
C THR A 274 -4.68 27.50 -9.33
N CYS A 275 -5.45 26.45 -9.06
CA CYS A 275 -6.76 26.54 -8.41
C CYS A 275 -6.70 26.23 -6.91
N HIS A 276 -5.82 25.32 -6.48
CA HIS A 276 -5.85 24.73 -5.16
C HIS A 276 -4.51 24.86 -4.43
N PRO A 277 -4.50 25.14 -3.11
CA PRO A 277 -5.65 25.53 -2.29
C PRO A 277 -6.01 27.02 -2.44
N SER A 278 -5.32 27.76 -3.32
CA SER A 278 -5.35 29.22 -3.40
C SER A 278 -6.75 29.78 -3.69
N LEU A 279 -7.36 29.39 -4.81
CA LEU A 279 -8.68 29.89 -5.24
C LEU A 279 -9.81 29.08 -4.60
N PHE A 280 -9.61 27.78 -4.52
CA PHE A 280 -10.57 26.83 -4.02
C PHE A 280 -9.90 25.87 -3.04
N LYS A 281 -10.61 25.44 -2.00
CA LYS A 281 -10.19 24.26 -1.22
C LYS A 281 -10.46 23.00 -2.06
N MET A 282 -9.65 21.95 -1.88
CA MET A 282 -9.82 20.63 -2.53
C MET A 282 -11.02 19.85 -1.95
N LYS A 283 -12.16 20.53 -1.76
CA LYS A 283 -13.37 20.01 -1.14
C LYS A 283 -14.59 20.72 -1.70
N ALA A 284 -15.41 19.98 -2.45
CA ALA A 284 -16.63 20.49 -3.06
C ALA A 284 -17.57 21.11 -2.01
N GLY A 285 -18.23 22.22 -2.38
CA GLY A 285 -19.22 22.90 -1.54
C GLY A 285 -18.66 23.75 -0.39
N THR A 286 -17.33 23.88 -0.26
CA THR A 286 -16.70 24.72 0.78
C THR A 286 -16.49 26.17 0.37
N SER A 287 -16.48 26.46 -0.93
CA SER A 287 -16.31 27.82 -1.45
C SER A 287 -17.68 28.48 -1.60
N ASN A 288 -17.84 29.67 -1.05
CA ASN A 288 -19.09 30.42 -1.09
C ASN A 288 -19.01 31.50 -2.17
N ILE A 289 -19.41 31.15 -3.39
CA ILE A 289 -19.43 32.07 -4.53
C ILE A 289 -20.78 32.81 -4.51
N THR A 290 -20.72 34.14 -4.54
CA THR A 290 -21.91 35.00 -4.52
C THR A 290 -21.78 36.04 -5.64
N PHE A 291 -22.84 36.81 -5.90
CA PHE A 291 -22.76 37.87 -6.92
C PHE A 291 -21.70 38.95 -6.58
N ASP A 292 -21.43 39.18 -5.30
CA ASP A 292 -20.37 40.10 -4.85
C ASP A 292 -18.97 39.60 -5.26
N THR A 293 -18.75 38.28 -5.25
CA THR A 293 -17.45 37.70 -5.66
C THR A 293 -17.21 37.84 -7.17
N HIS A 294 -18.26 38.08 -7.97
CA HIS A 294 -18.13 38.38 -9.40
C HIS A 294 -17.47 39.74 -9.63
N LYS A 295 -17.88 40.74 -8.83
CA LYS A 295 -17.37 42.12 -8.92
C LYS A 295 -15.98 42.30 -8.33
N LYS A 296 -15.59 41.42 -7.43
CA LYS A 296 -14.31 41.47 -6.71
C LYS A 296 -13.22 40.62 -7.36
N ASP A 297 -13.45 40.12 -8.57
CA ASP A 297 -12.49 39.29 -9.29
C ASP A 297 -12.02 38.07 -8.50
N GLN A 298 -12.94 37.38 -7.82
CA GLN A 298 -12.62 36.20 -7.02
C GLN A 298 -13.10 34.91 -7.69
N TYR A 299 -12.48 33.78 -7.33
CA TYR A 299 -12.83 32.44 -7.82
C TYR A 299 -12.76 32.35 -9.35
N CYS A 300 -13.87 31.99 -10.01
CA CYS A 300 -13.99 31.93 -11.46
C CYS A 300 -13.55 33.22 -12.13
N PHE A 301 -13.85 34.37 -11.50
CA PHE A 301 -13.58 35.67 -12.07
C PHE A 301 -12.11 36.09 -12.02
N MET A 302 -11.23 35.32 -11.37
CA MET A 302 -9.79 35.58 -11.51
C MET A 302 -9.29 35.30 -12.92
N CYS A 303 -9.93 34.37 -13.63
CA CYS A 303 -9.58 33.99 -15.01
C CYS A 303 -10.67 34.36 -16.02
N HIS A 304 -11.93 34.44 -15.60
CA HIS A 304 -13.08 34.79 -16.45
C HIS A 304 -13.52 36.24 -16.25
N GLY A 305 -13.57 37.03 -17.31
CA GLY A 305 -14.00 38.43 -17.24
C GLY A 305 -13.43 39.28 -18.38
N GLU A 306 -13.85 40.54 -18.44
CA GLU A 306 -13.31 41.48 -19.42
C GLU A 306 -11.81 41.71 -19.18
N GLY A 307 -11.02 41.57 -20.25
CA GLY A 307 -9.55 41.71 -20.18
C GLY A 307 -8.81 40.55 -19.50
N LYS A 308 -9.47 39.40 -19.24
CA LYS A 308 -8.87 38.23 -18.58
C LYS A 308 -8.57 37.09 -19.55
N SER A 309 -7.98 36.02 -19.02
CA SER A 309 -7.56 34.83 -19.79
C SER A 309 -8.70 34.11 -20.50
N ALA A 310 -9.94 34.29 -20.06
CA ALA A 310 -11.12 33.69 -20.67
C ALA A 310 -12.29 34.68 -20.64
N ASN A 311 -13.08 34.68 -21.72
CA ASN A 311 -14.29 35.49 -21.79
C ASN A 311 -15.35 34.99 -20.79
N PHE A 312 -16.23 35.90 -20.40
CA PHE A 312 -17.33 35.65 -19.48
C PHE A 312 -18.68 35.81 -20.21
N ASN A 313 -19.54 34.80 -20.08
CA ASN A 313 -20.95 34.84 -20.46
C ASN A 313 -21.75 34.06 -19.41
N CYS A 314 -22.88 34.62 -18.96
CA CYS A 314 -23.77 34.00 -18.00
C CYS A 314 -24.18 32.60 -18.45
N GLU A 315 -24.59 32.42 -19.70
CA GLU A 315 -25.07 31.14 -20.25
C GLU A 315 -24.00 30.06 -20.31
N THR A 316 -22.72 30.45 -20.41
CA THR A 316 -21.59 29.51 -20.44
C THR A 316 -21.40 28.84 -19.07
N CYS A 317 -21.64 29.58 -17.98
CA CYS A 317 -21.51 29.07 -16.62
C CYS A 317 -22.84 28.51 -16.09
N HIS A 318 -23.94 29.18 -16.37
CA HIS A 318 -25.29 28.91 -15.86
C HIS A 318 -26.14 28.13 -16.86
N GLN A 319 -25.74 26.88 -17.10
CA GLN A 319 -26.47 26.00 -18.02
C GLN A 319 -27.67 25.37 -17.30
N GLY A 320 -28.89 25.83 -17.64
CA GLY A 320 -30.15 25.26 -17.15
C GLY A 320 -31.05 26.18 -16.31
N GLY A 321 -30.84 27.50 -16.35
CA GLY A 321 -31.72 28.50 -15.72
C GLY A 321 -31.20 29.92 -15.85
#